data_AF-A0A645HHL9-F1
#
_entry.id   AF-A0A645HHL9-F1
#
_cell.length_a   1.000
_cell.length_b   1.000
_cell.length_c   1.000
_cell.angle_alpha   90.00
_cell.angle_beta   90.00
_cell.angle_gamma   90.00
#
_symmetry.space_group_name_H-M   'P 1'
#
loop_
_entity.id
_entity.type
_entity.pdbx_description
1 polymer ?
#
loop_
_entity_poly.entity_id
_entity_poly.type
_entity_poly.pdbx_seq_one_letter_code
_entity_poly.pdbx_strand_id
1 'polypeptide(L)'
;MKNIESVIIFADLRGLSIFADLIEEKVKMPIKYFEVFTTSMVVEAARLSLLNDITVDQISETISNNRAEQFGLVNYLYQFDDNKENELCKNKREIFIELLINILDTTLTFLNPKKSCAVLIEVLSGIANELNVELDEDIIIKFLFHCSCMIERVIMNKTFHYKEVEQFKISRNEMFNMIDKNFVTVEEIFGIKIGDEEKAYIVEMIDTHYDTVIDTHN
;
A
#
# COMPACT_ATOMS: atom_id res chain seq x y z
N MET A 1 35.06 -20.30 5.00
CA MET A 1 33.66 -19.82 4.93
C MET A 1 33.62 -18.49 5.68
N LYS A 2 33.00 -17.44 5.12
CA LYS A 2 32.71 -16.21 5.87
C LYS A 2 31.79 -16.62 7.03
N ASN A 3 32.13 -16.27 8.27
CA ASN A 3 31.18 -16.41 9.37
C ASN A 3 30.04 -15.42 9.12
N ILE A 4 28.80 -15.87 9.31
CA ILE A 4 27.63 -14.99 9.25
C ILE A 4 27.59 -14.26 10.58
N GLU A 5 27.70 -12.93 10.55
CA GLU A 5 27.78 -12.08 11.74
C GLU A 5 26.45 -11.38 12.06
N SER A 6 25.53 -11.32 11.10
CA SER A 6 24.22 -10.68 11.22
C SER A 6 23.29 -11.12 10.09
N VAL A 7 21.97 -10.98 10.28
CA VAL A 7 20.96 -11.25 9.24
C VAL A 7 20.03 -10.05 9.06
N ILE A 8 19.67 -9.77 7.81
CA ILE A 8 18.60 -8.81 7.47
C ILE A 8 17.41 -9.62 6.92
N ILE A 9 16.22 -9.38 7.46
CA ILE A 9 14.97 -10.01 7.04
C ILE A 9 14.06 -8.92 6.46
N PHE A 10 13.64 -9.13 5.22
CA PHE A 10 12.60 -8.35 4.56
C PHE A 10 11.35 -9.23 4.46
N ALA A 11 10.28 -8.85 5.16
CA ALA A 11 9.03 -9.57 5.06
C ALA A 11 7.82 -8.66 5.30
N ASP A 12 6.76 -8.92 4.55
CA ASP A 12 5.56 -8.07 4.47
C ASP A 12 4.34 -8.73 5.10
N LEU A 13 4.55 -9.44 6.21
CA LEU A 13 3.50 -10.19 6.88
C LEU A 13 3.39 -9.76 8.34
N ARG A 14 2.16 -9.48 8.76
CA ARG A 14 1.81 -9.20 10.16
C ARG A 14 2.37 -10.32 11.06
N GLY A 15 3.06 -9.93 12.13
CA GLY A 15 3.57 -10.84 13.14
C GLY A 15 4.97 -11.42 12.87
N LEU A 16 5.61 -11.13 11.74
CA LEU A 16 6.99 -11.57 11.49
C LEU A 16 8.04 -10.76 12.26
N SER A 17 7.72 -9.57 12.75
CA SER A 17 8.58 -8.83 13.68
C SER A 17 8.81 -9.64 14.97
N ILE A 18 7.75 -10.22 15.54
CA ILE A 18 7.83 -11.13 16.69
C ILE A 18 8.66 -12.37 16.35
N PHE A 19 8.54 -12.88 15.12
CA PHE A 19 9.35 -14.01 14.68
C PHE A 19 10.83 -13.65 14.56
N ALA A 20 11.17 -12.43 14.14
CA ALA A 20 12.55 -11.96 14.08
C ALA A 20 13.20 -11.96 15.49
N ASP A 21 12.50 -11.47 16.51
CA ASP A 21 12.97 -11.49 17.90
C ASP A 21 13.23 -12.93 18.38
N LEU A 22 12.30 -13.84 18.08
CA LEU A 22 12.44 -15.27 18.41
C LEU A 22 13.62 -15.95 17.69
N ILE A 23 13.90 -15.57 16.43
CA ILE A 23 15.06 -16.08 15.70
C ILE A 23 16.33 -15.55 16.36
N GLU A 24 16.42 -14.25 16.62
CA GLU A 24 17.60 -13.61 17.22
C GLU A 24 17.99 -14.27 18.55
N GLU A 25 17.00 -14.55 19.41
CA GLU A 25 17.21 -15.30 20.66
C GLU A 25 17.83 -16.69 20.42
N LYS A 26 17.36 -17.40 19.39
CA LYS A 26 17.79 -18.77 19.08
C LYS A 26 19.17 -18.84 18.43
N VAL A 27 19.45 -17.99 17.43
CA VAL A 27 20.74 -18.00 16.71
C VAL A 27 21.82 -17.16 17.37
N LYS A 28 21.47 -16.33 18.37
CA LYS A 28 22.41 -15.45 19.09
C LYS A 28 23.21 -14.54 18.15
N MET A 29 22.53 -14.02 17.14
CA MET A 29 23.10 -13.19 16.09
C MET A 29 22.15 -12.03 15.81
N PRO A 30 22.66 -10.79 15.64
CA PRO A 30 21.82 -9.62 15.37
C PRO A 30 20.91 -9.80 14.15
N ILE A 31 19.63 -9.47 14.30
CA ILE A 31 18.66 -9.46 13.20
C ILE A 31 18.11 -8.06 12.99
N LYS A 32 18.10 -7.62 11.73
CA LYS A 32 17.40 -6.40 11.31
C LYS A 32 16.17 -6.80 10.51
N TYR A 33 15.00 -6.49 11.06
CA TYR A 33 13.72 -6.76 10.42
C TYR A 33 13.17 -5.50 9.75
N PHE A 34 12.76 -5.63 8.50
CA PHE A 34 12.11 -4.56 7.75
C PHE A 34 10.72 -5.01 7.31
N GLU A 35 9.72 -4.41 7.95
CA GLU A 35 8.31 -4.61 7.62
C GLU A 35 7.91 -3.84 6.35
N VAL A 36 8.54 -2.68 6.14
CA VAL A 36 8.29 -1.79 5.02
C VAL A 36 9.56 -1.72 4.19
N PHE A 37 9.50 -2.23 2.96
CA PHE A 37 10.61 -2.26 2.01
C PHE A 37 10.13 -2.34 0.56
N THR A 38 11.00 -1.92 -0.37
CA THR A 38 10.80 -2.08 -1.81
C THR A 38 11.77 -3.12 -2.38
N THR A 39 11.49 -3.62 -3.58
CA THR A 39 12.41 -4.52 -4.30
C THR A 39 13.80 -3.90 -4.44
N SER A 40 13.89 -2.59 -4.71
CA SER A 40 15.15 -1.85 -4.80
C SER A 40 15.93 -1.86 -3.49
N MET A 41 15.26 -1.75 -2.33
CA MET A 41 15.91 -1.86 -1.02
C MET A 41 16.51 -3.26 -0.80
N VAL A 42 15.82 -4.32 -1.23
CA VAL A 42 16.32 -5.71 -1.11
C VAL A 42 17.55 -5.91 -1.98
N VAL A 43 17.51 -5.44 -3.24
CA VAL A 43 18.65 -5.53 -4.17
C VAL A 43 19.85 -4.73 -3.66
N GLU A 44 19.61 -3.52 -3.15
CA GLU A 44 20.68 -2.68 -2.61
C GLU A 44 21.27 -3.25 -1.32
N ALA A 45 20.44 -3.78 -0.41
CA ALA A 45 20.92 -4.47 0.78
C ALA A 45 21.78 -5.68 0.42
N ALA A 46 21.37 -6.47 -0.59
CA ALA A 46 22.15 -7.58 -1.10
C ALA A 46 23.50 -7.11 -1.65
N ARG A 47 23.52 -6.04 -2.46
CA ARG A 47 24.76 -5.44 -2.99
C ARG A 47 25.71 -4.98 -1.87
N LEU A 48 25.17 -4.28 -0.88
CA LEU A 48 25.94 -3.77 0.25
C LEU A 48 26.49 -4.90 1.12
N SER A 49 25.74 -5.98 1.34
CA SER A 49 26.18 -7.13 2.15
C SER A 49 27.43 -7.86 1.61
N LEU A 50 27.79 -7.62 0.34
CA LEU A 50 28.99 -8.17 -0.28
C LEU A 50 30.26 -7.37 0.03
N LEU A 51 30.14 -6.14 0.55
CA LEU A 51 31.27 -5.29 0.91
C LEU A 51 31.91 -5.78 2.22
N ASN A 52 33.24 -5.69 2.33
CA ASN A 52 33.98 -6.32 3.44
C ASN A 52 34.03 -5.52 4.75
N ASP A 53 33.59 -4.25 4.76
CA ASP A 53 33.71 -3.35 5.92
C ASP A 53 32.41 -2.58 6.21
N ILE A 54 31.25 -3.18 5.94
CA ILE A 54 29.96 -2.57 6.24
C ILE A 54 29.18 -3.38 7.27
N THR A 55 28.68 -2.71 8.30
CA THR A 55 27.87 -3.35 9.34
C THR A 55 26.41 -3.42 8.95
N VAL A 56 25.66 -4.34 9.57
CA VAL A 56 24.21 -4.46 9.37
C VAL A 56 23.46 -3.16 9.69
N ASP A 57 23.93 -2.39 10.68
CA ASP A 57 23.37 -1.09 11.05
C ASP A 57 23.59 -0.05 9.93
N GLN A 58 24.77 -0.01 9.33
CA GLN A 58 25.08 0.90 8.22
C GLN A 58 24.28 0.55 6.96
N ILE A 59 24.12 -0.75 6.65
CA ILE A 59 23.22 -1.19 5.57
C ILE A 59 21.80 -0.73 5.87
N SER A 60 21.33 -0.98 7.09
CA SER A 60 19.99 -0.62 7.55
C SER A 60 19.70 0.87 7.42
N GLU A 61 20.63 1.72 7.84
CA GLU A 61 20.52 3.17 7.72
C GLU A 61 20.48 3.60 6.25
N THR A 62 21.39 3.09 5.42
CA THR A 62 21.48 3.44 4.00
C THR A 62 20.20 3.12 3.23
N ILE A 63 19.64 1.92 3.42
CA ILE A 63 18.39 1.53 2.74
C ILE A 63 17.16 2.19 3.37
N SER A 64 17.27 2.68 4.61
CA SER A 64 16.17 3.36 5.30
C SER A 64 16.03 4.84 4.98
N ASN A 65 17.14 5.51 4.70
CA ASN A 65 17.10 6.93 4.33
C ASN A 65 16.39 7.17 2.98
N ASN A 66 16.21 6.13 2.17
CA ASN A 66 15.41 6.17 0.94
C ASN A 66 13.89 5.92 1.15
N ARG A 67 13.41 5.74 2.40
CA ARG A 67 12.01 5.35 2.70
C ARG A 67 10.99 6.48 2.60
N ALA A 68 11.35 7.68 3.06
CA ALA A 68 10.35 8.73 3.33
C ALA A 68 9.69 9.27 2.05
N GLU A 69 10.41 9.26 0.93
CA GLU A 69 9.91 9.69 -0.38
C GLU A 69 9.17 8.57 -1.13
N GLN A 70 9.30 7.32 -0.69
CA GLN A 70 8.90 6.14 -1.48
C GLN A 70 7.60 5.47 -1.00
N PHE A 71 7.10 5.83 0.19
CA PHE A 71 5.91 5.22 0.81
C PHE A 71 4.74 6.18 1.03
N GLY A 72 4.61 7.27 0.26
CA GLY A 72 3.36 7.99 0.00
C GLY A 72 2.56 8.67 1.11
N LEU A 73 2.63 8.21 2.36
CA LEU A 73 1.92 8.81 3.50
C LEU A 73 2.34 10.26 3.70
N VAL A 74 3.63 10.55 3.46
CA VAL A 74 4.16 11.92 3.46
C VAL A 74 3.46 12.70 2.35
N ASN A 75 3.50 12.20 1.10
CA ASN A 75 2.90 12.88 -0.05
C ASN A 75 1.41 13.16 0.10
N TYR A 76 0.60 12.25 0.62
CA TYR A 76 -0.83 12.52 0.85
C TYR A 76 -1.11 13.64 1.85
N LEU A 77 -0.30 13.73 2.90
CA LEU A 77 -0.37 14.83 3.86
C LEU A 77 0.04 16.17 3.22
N TYR A 78 0.75 16.15 2.09
CA TYR A 78 1.21 17.34 1.34
C TYR A 78 0.46 17.62 0.02
N GLN A 79 -0.20 16.64 -0.61
CA GLN A 79 -0.77 16.75 -1.97
C GLN A 79 -2.08 17.58 -2.05
N PHE A 80 -2.64 18.02 -0.92
CA PHE A 80 -3.73 19.00 -0.89
C PHE A 80 -3.25 20.46 -0.78
N ASP A 81 -1.93 20.70 -0.79
CA ASP A 81 -1.35 22.00 -0.50
C ASP A 81 -1.08 22.82 -1.77
N ASP A 82 -2.14 23.41 -2.32
CA ASP A 82 -2.00 24.66 -3.09
C ASP A 82 -2.59 25.86 -2.33
N ASN A 83 -3.11 25.67 -1.11
CA ASN A 83 -3.76 26.73 -0.33
C ASN A 83 -3.45 26.64 1.17
N LYS A 84 -2.24 27.07 1.59
CA LYS A 84 -1.89 27.55 2.96
C LYS A 84 -2.84 27.08 4.09
N GLU A 85 -2.97 25.78 4.32
CA GLU A 85 -3.82 25.29 5.41
C GLU A 85 -3.08 25.33 6.75
N ASN A 86 -3.83 25.63 7.81
CA ASN A 86 -3.37 25.71 9.20
C ASN A 86 -2.86 24.35 9.71
N GLU A 87 -1.76 24.31 10.49
CA GLU A 87 -1.22 23.10 11.15
C GLU A 87 -2.28 22.27 11.89
N LEU A 88 -3.34 22.92 12.41
CA LEU A 88 -4.44 22.23 13.09
C LEU A 88 -5.22 21.28 12.15
N CYS A 89 -5.44 21.68 10.89
CA CYS A 89 -6.13 20.83 9.91
C CYS A 89 -5.24 19.66 9.47
N LYS A 90 -3.93 19.90 9.34
CA LYS A 90 -2.94 18.84 9.07
C LYS A 90 -2.94 17.78 10.17
N ASN A 91 -2.91 18.21 11.43
CA ASN A 91 -2.94 17.32 12.59
C ASN A 91 -4.24 16.47 12.64
N LYS A 92 -5.39 17.07 12.30
CA LYS A 92 -6.66 16.30 12.21
C LYS A 92 -6.63 15.21 11.15
N ARG A 93 -6.08 15.47 9.96
CA ARG A 93 -5.97 14.46 8.88
C ARG A 93 -5.00 13.34 9.24
N GLU A 94 -3.87 13.68 9.87
CA GLU A 94 -2.91 12.68 10.37
C GLU A 94 -3.57 11.75 11.38
N ILE A 95 -4.31 12.30 12.35
CA ILE A 95 -5.06 11.52 13.34
C ILE A 95 -6.12 10.64 12.67
N PHE A 96 -6.82 11.16 11.65
CA PHE A 96 -7.82 10.41 10.91
C PHE A 96 -7.21 9.20 10.19
N ILE A 97 -6.12 9.39 9.44
CA ILE A 97 -5.45 8.28 8.74
C ILE A 97 -4.87 7.27 9.73
N GLU A 98 -4.26 7.71 10.82
CA GLU A 98 -3.76 6.83 11.87
C GLU A 98 -4.90 6.01 12.51
N LEU A 99 -6.09 6.60 12.68
CA LEU A 99 -7.27 5.87 13.14
C LEU A 99 -7.67 4.77 12.13
N LEU A 100 -7.71 5.05 10.83
CA LEU A 100 -8.03 4.05 9.81
C LEU A 100 -7.00 2.92 9.78
N ILE A 101 -5.71 3.25 9.87
CA ILE A 101 -4.62 2.26 9.98
C ILE A 101 -4.85 1.35 11.19
N ASN A 102 -5.16 1.91 12.35
CA ASN A 102 -5.39 1.13 13.58
C ASN A 102 -6.63 0.23 13.48
N ILE A 103 -7.70 0.66 12.82
CA ILE A 103 -8.88 -0.18 12.62
C ILE A 103 -8.55 -1.32 11.63
N LEU A 104 -7.86 -1.01 10.53
CA LEU A 104 -7.39 -2.01 9.58
C LEU A 104 -6.41 -3.00 10.23
N ASP A 105 -5.63 -2.55 11.20
CA ASP A 105 -4.73 -3.39 11.99
C ASP A 105 -5.48 -4.53 12.72
N THR A 106 -6.68 -4.23 13.21
CA THR A 106 -7.56 -5.22 13.85
C THR A 106 -8.37 -6.05 12.86
N THR A 107 -8.46 -5.62 11.60
CA THR A 107 -9.29 -6.26 10.57
C THR A 107 -8.50 -7.23 9.70
N LEU A 108 -7.28 -6.84 9.32
CA LEU A 108 -6.40 -7.59 8.41
C LEU A 108 -5.60 -8.63 9.18
N THR A 109 -5.50 -9.84 8.61
CA THR A 109 -4.80 -10.96 9.25
C THR A 109 -3.31 -11.00 8.91
N PHE A 110 -2.96 -10.71 7.66
CA PHE A 110 -1.62 -10.88 7.10
C PHE A 110 -1.06 -9.57 6.55
N LEU A 111 -1.91 -8.76 5.92
CA LEU A 111 -1.47 -7.53 5.26
C LEU A 111 -1.08 -6.46 6.29
N ASN A 112 0.02 -5.76 6.04
CA ASN A 112 0.44 -4.61 6.83
C ASN A 112 -0.42 -3.37 6.49
N PRO A 113 -1.26 -2.85 7.42
CA PRO A 113 -2.16 -1.73 7.18
C PRO A 113 -1.41 -0.42 6.93
N LYS A 114 -0.24 -0.20 7.55
CA LYS A 114 0.55 1.01 7.33
C LYS A 114 1.05 1.06 5.89
N LYS A 115 1.58 -0.06 5.41
CA LYS A 115 2.07 -0.19 4.02
C LYS A 115 0.92 -0.18 3.01
N SER A 116 -0.20 -0.85 3.28
CA SER A 116 -1.34 -0.85 2.36
C SER A 116 -1.99 0.52 2.27
N CYS A 117 -2.26 1.20 3.41
CA CYS A 117 -2.80 2.55 3.39
C CYS A 117 -1.88 3.52 2.67
N ALA A 118 -0.57 3.48 2.93
CA ALA A 118 0.43 4.29 2.24
C ALA A 118 0.28 4.26 0.72
N VAL A 119 0.26 3.07 0.14
CA VAL A 119 0.19 2.87 -1.32
C VAL A 119 -1.21 3.20 -1.84
N LEU A 120 -2.26 2.74 -1.15
CA LEU A 120 -3.64 2.92 -1.60
C LEU A 120 -4.08 4.39 -1.59
N ILE A 121 -3.54 5.16 -0.68
CA ILE A 121 -3.77 6.59 -0.63
C ILE A 121 -3.20 7.28 -1.89
N GLU A 122 -1.99 6.93 -2.33
CA GLU A 122 -1.42 7.48 -3.58
C GLU A 122 -2.25 7.08 -4.80
N VAL A 123 -2.73 5.84 -4.84
CA VAL A 123 -3.62 5.32 -5.89
C VAL A 123 -4.92 6.12 -5.93
N LEU A 124 -5.55 6.35 -4.77
CA LEU A 124 -6.79 7.12 -4.67
C LEU A 124 -6.58 8.58 -5.10
N SER A 125 -5.47 9.21 -4.70
CA SER A 125 -5.10 10.54 -5.17
C SER A 125 -4.87 10.60 -6.68
N GLY A 126 -4.22 9.58 -7.26
CA GLY A 126 -4.05 9.45 -8.71
C GLY A 126 -5.39 9.38 -9.45
N ILE A 127 -6.30 8.54 -8.95
CA ILE A 127 -7.68 8.42 -9.47
C ILE A 127 -8.43 9.75 -9.39
N ALA A 128 -8.40 10.41 -8.23
CA ALA A 128 -9.10 11.68 -8.03
C ALA A 128 -8.56 12.79 -8.95
N ASN A 129 -7.25 12.85 -9.16
CA ASN A 129 -6.62 13.79 -10.08
C ASN A 129 -7.02 13.53 -11.54
N GLU A 130 -7.08 12.27 -11.97
CA GLU A 130 -7.52 11.91 -13.33
C GLU A 130 -9.02 12.22 -13.56
N LEU A 131 -9.83 12.09 -12.51
CA LEU A 131 -11.25 12.44 -12.52
C LEU A 131 -11.54 13.93 -12.30
N ASN A 132 -10.54 14.71 -11.86
CA ASN A 132 -10.69 16.10 -11.43
C ASN A 132 -11.77 16.27 -10.35
N VAL A 133 -11.74 15.40 -9.34
CA VAL A 133 -12.65 15.40 -8.18
C VAL A 133 -11.88 15.61 -6.88
N GLU A 134 -12.56 16.11 -5.85
CA GLU A 134 -11.99 16.24 -4.51
C GLU A 134 -12.18 14.95 -3.70
N LEU A 135 -11.25 14.70 -2.79
CA LEU A 135 -11.35 13.59 -1.84
C LEU A 135 -12.03 14.06 -0.55
N ASP A 136 -13.02 13.30 -0.10
CA ASP A 136 -13.65 13.45 1.20
C ASP A 136 -13.41 12.22 2.09
N GLU A 137 -13.72 12.35 3.39
CA GLU A 137 -13.49 11.28 4.36
C GLU A 137 -14.25 9.98 4.01
N ASP A 138 -15.41 10.06 3.37
CA ASP A 138 -16.26 8.90 3.09
C ASP A 138 -15.65 8.03 1.99
N ILE A 139 -15.18 8.62 0.88
CA ILE A 139 -14.49 7.84 -0.15
C ILE A 139 -13.15 7.30 0.34
N ILE A 140 -12.41 8.04 1.18
CA ILE A 140 -11.15 7.56 1.76
C ILE A 140 -11.41 6.32 2.61
N ILE A 141 -12.42 6.34 3.49
CA ILE A 141 -12.77 5.18 4.32
C ILE A 141 -13.14 4.00 3.42
N LYS A 142 -14.11 4.19 2.51
CA LYS A 142 -14.59 3.11 1.63
C LYS A 142 -13.44 2.48 0.84
N PHE A 143 -12.60 3.32 0.24
CA PHE A 143 -11.50 2.87 -0.61
C PHE A 143 -10.42 2.14 0.16
N LEU A 144 -9.93 2.70 1.28
CA LEU A 144 -8.85 2.08 2.06
C LEU A 144 -9.29 0.75 2.67
N PHE A 145 -10.52 0.65 3.16
CA PHE A 145 -11.05 -0.60 3.68
C PHE A 145 -11.27 -1.63 2.59
N HIS A 146 -11.95 -1.27 1.51
CA HIS A 146 -12.22 -2.20 0.42
C HIS A 146 -10.92 -2.74 -0.17
N CYS A 147 -10.00 -1.84 -0.54
CA CYS A 147 -8.78 -2.23 -1.24
C CYS A 147 -7.78 -2.95 -0.33
N SER A 148 -7.67 -2.60 0.95
CA SER A 148 -6.82 -3.37 1.88
C SER A 148 -7.35 -4.80 2.06
N CYS A 149 -8.67 -4.95 2.23
CA CYS A 149 -9.28 -6.29 2.33
C CYS A 149 -9.16 -7.07 1.01
N MET A 150 -9.29 -6.39 -0.13
CA MET A 150 -9.09 -6.98 -1.46
C MET A 150 -7.67 -7.49 -1.63
N ILE A 151 -6.65 -6.67 -1.34
CA ILE A 151 -5.24 -7.08 -1.44
C ILE A 151 -5.00 -8.32 -0.58
N GLU A 152 -5.48 -8.33 0.68
CA GLU A 152 -5.34 -9.50 1.54
C GLU A 152 -6.01 -10.75 0.95
N ARG A 153 -7.23 -10.63 0.40
CA ARG A 153 -7.91 -11.75 -0.28
C ARG A 153 -7.11 -12.27 -1.47
N VAL A 154 -6.61 -11.37 -2.32
CA VAL A 154 -5.84 -11.74 -3.52
C VAL A 154 -4.52 -12.42 -3.14
N ILE A 155 -3.82 -11.95 -2.10
CA ILE A 155 -2.63 -12.62 -1.53
C ILE A 155 -2.97 -14.05 -1.11
N MET A 156 -4.16 -14.26 -0.55
CA MET A 156 -4.66 -15.58 -0.13
C MET A 156 -5.17 -16.44 -1.31
N ASN A 157 -5.03 -16.00 -2.56
CA ASN A 157 -5.62 -16.62 -3.76
C ASN A 157 -7.14 -16.83 -3.63
N LYS A 158 -7.83 -15.88 -2.99
CA LYS A 158 -9.29 -15.81 -2.94
C LYS A 158 -9.74 -14.66 -3.84
N THR A 159 -10.84 -14.87 -4.56
CA THR A 159 -11.48 -13.82 -5.35
C THR A 159 -12.95 -13.73 -5.00
N PHE A 160 -13.51 -12.52 -5.03
CA PHE A 160 -14.94 -12.32 -5.01
C PHE A 160 -15.52 -12.44 -6.41
N HIS A 161 -16.66 -13.12 -6.49
CA HIS A 161 -17.39 -13.24 -7.75
C HIS A 161 -18.18 -11.97 -8.03
N TYR A 162 -17.94 -11.36 -9.19
CA TYR A 162 -18.72 -10.23 -9.67
C TYR A 162 -19.63 -10.68 -10.82
N LYS A 163 -20.93 -10.45 -10.66
CA LYS A 163 -21.91 -10.86 -11.68
C LYS A 163 -21.73 -9.99 -12.93
N GLU A 164 -21.62 -10.62 -14.10
CA GLU A 164 -21.63 -9.92 -15.40
C GLU A 164 -20.44 -8.93 -15.59
N VAL A 165 -19.28 -9.26 -15.00
CA VAL A 165 -18.07 -8.43 -15.06
C VAL A 165 -17.64 -8.06 -16.48
N GLU A 166 -17.79 -8.97 -17.44
CA GLU A 166 -17.42 -8.72 -18.84
C GLU A 166 -18.28 -7.61 -19.46
N GLN A 167 -19.60 -7.63 -19.24
CA GLN A 167 -20.48 -6.58 -19.76
C GLN A 167 -20.20 -5.24 -19.08
N PHE A 168 -19.95 -5.26 -17.77
CA PHE A 168 -19.64 -4.06 -17.01
C PHE A 168 -18.30 -3.44 -17.43
N LYS A 169 -17.28 -4.27 -17.67
CA LYS A 169 -15.97 -3.83 -18.17
C LYS A 169 -16.06 -3.21 -19.56
N ILE A 170 -16.93 -3.74 -20.43
CA ILE A 170 -17.18 -3.13 -21.74
C ILE A 170 -17.85 -1.76 -21.59
N SER A 171 -18.87 -1.64 -20.73
CA SER A 171 -19.61 -0.39 -20.56
C SER A 171 -18.81 0.70 -19.84
N ARG A 172 -17.86 0.32 -18.98
CA ARG A 172 -16.99 1.24 -18.21
C ARG A 172 -15.51 1.11 -18.58
N ASN A 173 -15.20 0.84 -19.84
CA ASN A 173 -13.82 0.51 -20.26
C ASN A 173 -12.80 1.59 -19.86
N GLU A 174 -13.15 2.88 -20.00
CA GLU A 174 -12.27 3.98 -19.60
C GLU A 174 -11.96 3.96 -18.09
N MET A 175 -12.97 3.68 -17.26
CA MET A 175 -12.79 3.50 -15.82
C MET A 175 -11.89 2.32 -15.50
N PHE A 176 -12.13 1.16 -16.12
CA PHE A 176 -11.27 -0.01 -15.93
C PHE A 176 -9.82 0.27 -16.32
N ASN A 177 -9.58 0.96 -17.44
CA ASN A 177 -8.22 1.30 -17.89
C ASN A 177 -7.53 2.26 -16.91
N MET A 178 -8.26 3.25 -16.37
CA MET A 178 -7.73 4.19 -15.38
C MET A 178 -7.40 3.47 -14.06
N ILE A 179 -8.29 2.60 -13.58
CA ILE A 179 -8.05 1.77 -12.40
C ILE A 179 -6.84 0.86 -12.64
N ASP A 180 -6.77 0.17 -13.79
CA ASP A 180 -5.63 -0.68 -14.15
C ASP A 180 -4.31 0.08 -14.08
N LYS A 181 -4.26 1.26 -14.71
CA LYS A 181 -3.08 2.13 -14.72
C LYS A 181 -2.64 2.53 -13.31
N ASN A 182 -3.56 2.95 -12.45
CA ASN A 182 -3.24 3.39 -11.09
C ASN A 182 -2.87 2.21 -10.17
N PHE A 183 -3.44 1.03 -10.38
CA PHE A 183 -3.19 -0.15 -9.56
C PHE A 183 -1.94 -0.95 -9.94
N VAL A 184 -1.22 -0.61 -11.02
CA VAL A 184 0.09 -1.24 -11.35
C VAL A 184 1.03 -1.20 -10.15
N THR A 185 1.14 -0.05 -9.48
CA THR A 185 2.00 0.12 -8.29
C THR A 185 1.60 -0.83 -7.16
N VAL A 186 0.30 -1.09 -6.96
CA VAL A 186 -0.20 -2.04 -5.96
C VAL A 186 0.21 -3.46 -6.33
N GLU A 187 -0.01 -3.86 -7.59
CA GLU A 187 0.35 -5.19 -8.08
C GLU A 187 1.86 -5.46 -7.93
N GLU A 188 2.70 -4.47 -8.23
CA GLU A 188 4.16 -4.57 -8.11
C GLU A 188 4.63 -4.62 -6.64
N ILE A 189 4.10 -3.74 -5.78
CA ILE A 189 4.54 -3.65 -4.36
C ILE A 189 4.13 -4.89 -3.57
N PHE A 190 2.93 -5.42 -3.81
CA PHE A 190 2.40 -6.58 -3.09
C PHE A 190 2.63 -7.91 -3.84
N GLY A 191 3.18 -7.87 -5.06
CA GLY A 191 3.48 -9.06 -5.85
C GLY A 191 2.25 -9.87 -6.25
N ILE A 192 1.15 -9.19 -6.57
CA ILE A 192 -0.16 -9.80 -6.87
C ILE A 192 -0.65 -9.44 -8.28
N LYS A 193 -1.69 -10.14 -8.73
CA LYS A 193 -2.49 -9.76 -9.91
C LYS A 193 -3.94 -9.60 -9.50
N ILE A 194 -4.49 -8.41 -9.70
CA ILE A 194 -5.86 -8.07 -9.33
C ILE A 194 -6.76 -8.40 -10.53
N GLY A 195 -7.74 -9.27 -10.31
CA GLY A 195 -8.70 -9.67 -11.34
C GLY A 195 -9.74 -8.59 -11.65
N ASP A 196 -10.38 -8.71 -12.81
CA ASP A 196 -11.41 -7.75 -13.25
C ASP A 196 -12.61 -7.70 -12.30
N GLU A 197 -12.95 -8.81 -11.63
CA GLU A 197 -14.05 -8.85 -10.65
C GLU A 197 -13.79 -7.94 -9.44
N GLU A 198 -12.56 -7.91 -8.93
CA GLU A 198 -12.19 -7.04 -7.82
C GLU A 198 -12.14 -5.56 -8.28
N LYS A 199 -11.67 -5.31 -9.52
CA LYS A 199 -11.69 -3.97 -10.12
C LYS A 199 -13.10 -3.45 -10.36
N ALA A 200 -14.05 -4.32 -10.68
CA ALA A 200 -15.45 -3.95 -10.86
C ALA A 200 -16.04 -3.32 -9.60
N TYR A 201 -15.76 -3.87 -8.40
CA TYR A 201 -16.18 -3.27 -7.15
C TYR A 201 -15.54 -1.89 -6.90
N ILE A 202 -14.29 -1.69 -7.33
CA ILE A 202 -13.64 -0.38 -7.23
C ILE A 202 -14.30 0.63 -8.17
N VAL A 203 -14.56 0.24 -9.42
CA VAL A 203 -15.25 1.09 -10.40
C VAL A 203 -16.65 1.46 -9.89
N GLU A 204 -17.42 0.49 -9.42
CA GLU A 204 -18.77 0.72 -8.87
C GLU A 204 -18.75 1.67 -7.66
N MET A 205 -17.77 1.51 -6.76
CA MET A 205 -17.59 2.37 -5.59
C MET A 205 -17.30 3.82 -6.00
N ILE A 206 -16.37 4.03 -6.93
CA ILE A 206 -16.00 5.37 -7.44
C ILE A 206 -17.18 5.99 -8.18
N ASP A 207 -17.84 5.20 -9.03
CA ASP A 207 -19.01 5.61 -9.81
C ASP A 207 -20.17 6.07 -8.94
N THR A 208 -20.45 5.32 -7.88
CA THR A 208 -21.52 5.65 -6.94
C THR A 208 -21.19 6.86 -6.08
N HIS A 209 -19.91 7.10 -5.78
CA HIS A 209 -19.50 8.21 -4.91
C HIS A 209 -19.49 9.55 -5.65
N TYR A 210 -19.01 9.55 -6.90
CA TYR A 210 -18.82 10.77 -7.68
C TYR A 210 -19.89 10.99 -8.75
N ASP A 211 -20.92 10.15 -8.77
CA ASP A 211 -21.97 10.15 -9.79
C ASP A 211 -21.40 10.17 -11.22
N THR A 212 -20.28 9.47 -11.47
CA THR A 212 -19.64 9.39 -12.79
C THR A 212 -20.43 8.47 -13.74
N VAL A 213 -21.55 7.92 -13.30
CA VAL A 213 -22.55 7.29 -14.18
C VAL A 213 -23.24 8.38 -14.97
N ILE A 214 -22.77 8.61 -16.21
CA ILE A 214 -23.59 9.33 -17.20
C ILE A 214 -24.87 8.51 -17.38
N ASP A 215 -26.01 9.06 -16.96
CA ASP A 215 -27.34 8.50 -17.20
C ASP A 215 -27.53 8.24 -18.70
N THR A 216 -27.24 7.01 -19.15
CA THR A 216 -27.59 6.57 -20.51
C THR A 216 -28.98 5.93 -20.53
N HIS A 217 -29.94 6.49 -19.79
CA HIS A 217 -31.36 6.15 -19.88
C HIS A 217 -32.18 7.42 -20.12
N ASN A 218 -32.21 7.86 -21.39
CA ASN A 218 -33.33 8.58 -21.99
C ASN A 218 -33.67 7.91 -23.32
#